data_AF-A0A1Y2QMV0-F1
#
_entry.id   AF-A0A1Y2QMV0-F1
#
_cell.length_a   1.000
_cell.length_b   1.000
_cell.length_c   1.000
_cell.angle_alpha   90.00
_cell.angle_beta   90.00
_cell.angle_gamma   90.00
#
_symmetry.space_group_name_H-M   'P 1'
#
loop_
_entity.id
_entity.type
_entity.pdbx_description
1 polymer ?
#
loop_
_entity_poly.entity_id
_entity_poly.type
_entity_poly.pdbx_seq_one_letter_code
_entity_poly.pdbx_strand_id
1 'polypeptide(L)'
;MLYAARARCAGMDRCAHAGIHGAGARGSLSGARLRVQRGGAGAVDPDDQHHQRLEPARGGLQPLLRGQARGGGGVSGADAAASFDPLRPRLARIAYRMLGSVADAEDVVQDAFLRWLATDRDQIREPEAFLRRVVTRLCLDQLKSARARRETYVGPWLPEPVVEAEEEVEDVTLPLLMALERLSPLERAAFLLHDVFGVNFDEVGETIGRDPAAARQLASRARTHVRAARPRYDLPKEKGLEIAAAFFAASRSGDMGALRGLLAADVSLWSDGGGKVPAGLKPIHGIEDMIKLHSSLARFFAKEMSRVVRYGMINGLPGFVTIEPGGVLQTTALAIEEGRIVGIYVMRNPDKLGHLGAVH
;
A
#
# COMPACT_ATOMS: atom_id res chain seq x y z
N MET A 1 13.49 -17.31 37.08
CA MET A 1 14.27 -18.13 38.03
C MET A 1 13.56 -19.46 38.21
N LEU A 2 14.30 -20.55 37.93
CA LEU A 2 14.19 -21.95 38.42
C LEU A 2 12.88 -22.73 38.17
N TYR A 3 12.77 -23.76 37.33
CA TYR A 3 13.46 -25.07 37.12
C TYR A 3 12.63 -26.27 37.64
N ALA A 4 12.61 -27.32 36.79
CA ALA A 4 12.48 -28.76 37.07
C ALA A 4 11.08 -29.38 37.26
N ALA A 5 10.72 -30.26 36.32
CA ALA A 5 10.18 -31.58 36.64
C ALA A 5 10.80 -32.63 35.70
N ARG A 6 11.62 -33.51 36.31
CA ARG A 6 12.17 -34.74 35.73
C ARG A 6 11.09 -35.82 35.72
N ALA A 7 11.09 -36.66 34.69
CA ALA A 7 10.69 -38.06 34.82
C ALA A 7 11.77 -38.95 34.20
N ARG A 8 12.28 -39.87 35.01
CA ARG A 8 13.19 -40.97 34.65
C ARG A 8 12.49 -42.28 35.01
N CYS A 9 12.64 -43.29 34.15
CA CYS A 9 12.99 -44.69 34.43
C CYS A 9 12.75 -45.47 33.11
N ALA A 10 13.81 -45.97 32.47
CA ALA A 10 14.41 -47.31 32.65
C ALA A 10 13.62 -48.37 31.83
N GLY A 11 14.21 -49.22 30.98
CA GLY A 11 15.59 -49.52 30.62
C GLY A 11 15.61 -50.87 29.86
N MET A 12 16.73 -51.15 29.18
CA MET A 12 17.22 -52.47 28.71
C MET A 12 16.50 -53.08 27.49
N ASP A 13 17.13 -53.74 26.51
CA ASP A 13 18.53 -54.07 26.14
C ASP A 13 18.41 -54.58 24.66
N ARG A 14 19.16 -54.08 23.69
CA ARG A 14 20.50 -54.46 23.21
C ARG A 14 20.62 -55.77 22.39
N CYS A 15 21.49 -55.66 21.37
CA CYS A 15 22.21 -56.67 20.57
C CYS A 15 21.48 -57.24 19.33
N ALA A 16 22.11 -57.46 18.17
CA ALA A 16 23.45 -57.15 17.65
C ALA A 16 23.53 -57.49 16.14
N HIS A 17 24.50 -56.85 15.47
CA HIS A 17 25.38 -57.32 14.38
C HIS A 17 24.86 -58.01 13.09
N ALA A 18 25.20 -57.37 11.95
CA ALA A 18 26.14 -57.80 10.88
C ALA A 18 26.02 -56.75 9.74
N GLY A 19 27.04 -56.07 9.19
CA GLY A 19 28.32 -56.53 8.63
C GLY A 19 28.07 -57.23 7.28
N ILE A 20 28.49 -56.77 6.08
CA ILE A 20 29.87 -56.51 5.63
C ILE A 20 29.87 -56.17 4.09
N HIS A 21 30.86 -55.35 3.64
CA HIS A 21 31.48 -55.12 2.28
C HIS A 21 30.64 -54.57 1.10
N GLY A 22 31.15 -53.71 0.19
CA GLY A 22 32.47 -53.10 -0.01
C GLY A 22 32.66 -52.57 -1.46
N ALA A 23 33.59 -51.62 -1.63
CA ALA A 23 34.19 -51.05 -2.88
C ALA A 23 33.35 -50.03 -3.70
N GLY A 24 33.86 -48.91 -4.24
CA GLY A 24 35.21 -48.32 -4.26
C GLY A 24 35.45 -47.57 -5.60
N ALA A 25 35.72 -46.25 -5.58
CA ALA A 25 36.43 -45.46 -6.61
C ALA A 25 36.46 -43.98 -6.15
N ARG A 26 37.53 -43.45 -5.52
CA ARG A 26 38.74 -42.82 -6.08
C ARG A 26 38.53 -41.90 -7.29
N GLY A 27 38.70 -40.59 -7.03
CA GLY A 27 38.95 -39.52 -8.00
C GLY A 27 39.37 -38.24 -7.29
N SER A 28 40.68 -38.06 -7.13
CA SER A 28 41.41 -36.84 -6.71
C SER A 28 41.82 -36.10 -8.00
N LEU A 29 41.81 -34.78 -8.17
CA LEU A 29 42.63 -33.68 -7.61
C LEU A 29 42.06 -32.40 -8.28
N SER A 30 41.98 -31.24 -7.62
CA SER A 30 42.90 -30.10 -7.80
C SER A 30 42.04 -28.85 -7.49
N GLY A 31 42.38 -27.90 -6.63
CA GLY A 31 43.70 -27.29 -6.48
C GLY A 31 43.73 -25.93 -7.20
N ALA A 32 42.86 -24.99 -6.81
CA ALA A 32 42.95 -23.59 -7.26
C ALA A 32 42.71 -22.63 -6.09
N ARG A 33 43.81 -22.27 -5.40
CA ARG A 33 43.91 -21.02 -4.65
C ARG A 33 44.11 -19.90 -5.68
N LEU A 34 43.33 -18.82 -5.62
CA LEU A 34 43.88 -17.50 -5.98
C LEU A 34 43.09 -16.34 -5.36
N ARG A 35 43.84 -15.58 -4.54
CA ARG A 35 43.81 -14.13 -4.33
C ARG A 35 42.48 -13.42 -4.10
N VAL A 36 42.29 -13.05 -2.84
CA VAL A 36 41.72 -11.77 -2.41
C VAL A 36 42.48 -10.63 -3.11
N GLN A 37 41.84 -9.95 -4.05
CA GLN A 37 42.30 -8.64 -4.56
C GLN A 37 41.64 -7.54 -3.72
N ARG A 38 42.47 -6.80 -3.00
CA ARG A 38 42.22 -5.40 -2.60
C ARG A 38 42.58 -4.50 -3.78
N GLY A 39 41.76 -3.48 -4.03
CA GLY A 39 41.97 -2.41 -5.01
C GLY A 39 40.75 -2.29 -5.93
N GLY A 40 40.14 -1.13 -6.16
CA GLY A 40 40.52 0.22 -5.79
C GLY A 40 39.31 1.14 -5.86
N ALA A 41 39.52 2.33 -5.31
CA ALA A 41 38.61 3.45 -5.26
C ALA A 41 38.04 3.79 -6.65
N GLY A 42 36.71 3.76 -6.76
CA GLY A 42 35.95 4.41 -7.83
C GLY A 42 35.63 5.84 -7.40
N ALA A 43 36.03 6.78 -8.24
CA ALA A 43 35.97 8.22 -8.05
C ALA A 43 34.60 8.73 -7.57
N VAL A 44 34.63 9.52 -6.51
CA VAL A 44 33.55 10.41 -6.09
C VAL A 44 33.68 11.69 -6.93
N ASP A 45 32.56 12.10 -7.51
CA ASP A 45 32.37 13.35 -8.25
C ASP A 45 32.85 14.58 -7.41
N PRO A 46 33.69 15.49 -7.93
CA PRO A 46 34.28 16.56 -7.11
C PRO A 46 33.39 17.78 -6.84
N ASP A 47 32.12 17.81 -7.25
CA ASP A 47 31.25 18.99 -7.05
C ASP A 47 30.38 18.96 -5.77
N ASP A 48 30.61 18.02 -4.85
CA ASP A 48 29.84 17.91 -3.58
C ASP A 48 30.50 18.69 -2.41
N GLN A 49 30.67 20.00 -2.59
CA GLN A 49 31.07 20.91 -1.50
C GLN A 49 30.12 22.09 -1.40
N HIS A 50 28.99 21.92 -0.69
CA HIS A 50 28.38 22.96 0.15
C HIS A 50 27.36 22.36 1.13
N HIS A 51 27.82 21.53 2.07
CA HIS A 51 27.06 21.24 3.29
C HIS A 51 27.32 22.32 4.35
N GLN A 52 26.69 23.48 4.16
CA GLN A 52 26.37 24.35 5.28
C GLN A 52 25.01 23.91 5.83
N ARG A 53 24.94 23.69 7.15
CA ARG A 53 23.71 23.44 7.91
C ARG A 53 22.74 24.59 7.66
N LEU A 54 21.77 24.37 6.78
CA LEU A 54 20.60 25.21 6.65
C LEU A 54 19.53 24.66 7.59
N GLU A 55 19.37 25.35 8.72
CA GLU A 55 18.14 25.35 9.51
C GLU A 55 16.92 25.42 8.56
N PRO A 56 15.80 24.73 8.83
CA PRO A 56 14.65 24.78 7.94
C PRO A 56 14.04 26.17 8.01
N ALA A 57 14.40 27.01 7.03
CA ALA A 57 13.70 28.25 6.76
C ALA A 57 12.24 27.90 6.46
N ARG A 58 11.35 28.22 7.40
CA ARG A 58 9.91 28.31 7.18
C ARG A 58 9.68 29.38 6.11
N GLY A 59 9.76 28.98 4.85
CA GLY A 59 9.42 29.79 3.69
C GLY A 59 7.91 30.02 3.68
N GLY A 60 7.46 31.01 4.44
CA GLY A 60 6.11 31.50 4.38
C GLY A 60 5.79 32.00 2.98
N LEU A 61 4.76 31.43 2.36
CA LEU A 61 4.01 32.14 1.33
C LEU A 61 3.41 33.38 2.00
N GLN A 62 3.93 34.56 1.65
CA GLN A 62 3.45 35.83 2.19
C GLN A 62 1.96 36.02 1.88
N PRO A 63 1.18 36.59 2.81
CA PRO A 63 -0.23 36.85 2.60
C PRO A 63 -0.39 38.11 1.73
N LEU A 64 -0.75 37.92 0.47
CA LEU A 64 -1.53 38.92 -0.24
C LEU A 64 -2.93 38.85 0.36
N LEU A 65 -3.28 39.87 1.16
CA LEU A 65 -4.59 40.54 1.23
C LEU A 65 -4.66 41.36 2.52
N ARG A 66 -4.19 42.62 2.43
CA ARG A 66 -4.65 43.70 3.32
C ARG A 66 -5.93 44.25 2.69
N GLY A 67 -7.07 43.76 3.15
CA GLY A 67 -8.40 44.30 2.87
C GLY A 67 -9.17 44.36 4.18
N GLN A 68 -9.57 45.57 4.57
CA GLN A 68 -10.17 45.88 5.86
C GLN A 68 -11.46 45.10 6.09
N ALA A 69 -11.55 44.43 7.24
CA ALA A 69 -12.78 43.87 7.75
C ALA A 69 -13.78 45.00 8.06
N ARG A 70 -14.89 45.02 7.34
CA ARG A 70 -16.14 45.65 7.77
C ARG A 70 -17.30 44.70 7.53
N GLY A 71 -17.85 44.20 8.64
CA GLY A 71 -19.27 43.89 8.88
C GLY A 71 -20.02 42.93 7.95
N GLY A 72 -20.48 41.80 8.52
CA GLY A 72 -21.52 40.92 7.96
C GLY A 72 -21.11 39.45 8.09
N GLY A 73 -21.45 38.73 9.16
CA GLY A 73 -22.76 38.09 9.34
C GLY A 73 -22.55 36.57 9.24
N GLY A 74 -23.24 35.75 10.04
CA GLY A 74 -23.10 34.28 10.09
C GLY A 74 -23.40 33.50 8.79
N VAL A 75 -23.40 34.19 7.65
CA VAL A 75 -23.68 33.72 6.29
C VAL A 75 -22.42 33.17 5.60
N SER A 76 -21.23 33.69 5.92
CA SER A 76 -19.95 33.29 5.29
C SER A 76 -19.56 31.82 5.54
N GLY A 77 -19.73 31.32 6.77
CA GLY A 77 -19.38 29.93 7.11
C GLY A 77 -20.34 28.89 6.53
N ALA A 78 -21.65 29.20 6.53
CA ALA A 78 -22.67 28.32 5.98
C ALA A 78 -22.57 28.21 4.44
N ASP A 79 -22.25 29.30 3.76
CA ASP A 79 -21.99 29.34 2.32
C ASP A 79 -20.71 28.56 1.93
N ALA A 80 -19.65 28.68 2.74
CA ALA A 80 -18.43 27.90 2.55
C ALA A 80 -18.70 26.38 2.66
N ALA A 81 -19.48 25.96 3.66
CA ALA A 81 -19.87 24.55 3.81
C ALA A 81 -20.76 24.09 2.64
N ALA A 82 -21.77 24.88 2.26
CA ALA A 82 -22.69 24.54 1.18
C ALA A 82 -21.98 24.33 -0.17
N SER A 83 -20.93 25.11 -0.46
CA SER A 83 -20.13 24.97 -1.68
C SER A 83 -19.06 23.88 -1.60
N PHE A 84 -18.58 23.53 -0.40
CA PHE A 84 -17.51 22.55 -0.20
C PHE A 84 -18.02 21.12 -0.04
N ASP A 85 -19.08 20.91 0.74
CA ASP A 85 -19.56 19.58 1.12
C ASP A 85 -19.94 18.68 -0.07
N PRO A 86 -20.57 19.20 -1.16
CA PRO A 86 -20.79 18.40 -2.36
C PRO A 86 -19.50 17.92 -3.03
N LEU A 87 -18.39 18.65 -2.86
CA LEU A 87 -17.09 18.34 -3.46
C LEU A 87 -16.21 17.48 -2.55
N ARG A 88 -16.48 17.47 -1.24
CA ARG A 88 -15.68 16.77 -0.22
C ARG A 88 -15.37 15.31 -0.59
N PRO A 89 -16.31 14.46 -1.06
CA PRO A 89 -15.99 13.09 -1.44
C PRO A 89 -15.00 13.00 -2.60
N ARG A 90 -15.12 13.87 -3.62
CA ARG A 90 -14.20 13.90 -4.77
C ARG A 90 -12.81 14.37 -4.34
N LEU A 91 -12.75 15.39 -3.49
CA LEU A 91 -11.49 15.91 -2.93
C LEU A 91 -10.78 14.86 -2.06
N ALA A 92 -11.52 14.11 -1.23
CA ALA A 92 -11.00 13.00 -0.44
C ALA A 92 -10.42 11.89 -1.33
N ARG A 93 -11.11 11.52 -2.42
CA ARG A 93 -10.59 10.54 -3.39
C ARG A 93 -9.29 11.00 -4.05
N ILE A 94 -9.17 12.29 -4.41
CA ILE A 94 -7.92 12.85 -4.94
C ILE A 94 -6.80 12.70 -3.89
N ALA A 95 -7.05 13.13 -2.66
CA ALA A 95 -6.06 13.10 -1.59
C ALA A 95 -5.62 11.67 -1.25
N TYR A 96 -6.57 10.74 -1.13
CA TYR A 96 -6.29 9.34 -0.86
C TYR A 96 -5.47 8.69 -1.99
N ARG A 97 -5.84 8.89 -3.25
CA ARG A 97 -5.09 8.33 -4.40
C ARG A 97 -3.70 8.96 -4.53
N MET A 98 -3.53 10.19 -4.06
CA MET A 98 -2.22 10.83 -3.98
C MET A 98 -1.36 10.27 -2.84
N LEU A 99 -1.91 9.99 -1.66
CA LEU A 99 -1.15 9.73 -0.43
C LEU A 99 -1.10 8.25 0.00
N GLY A 100 -2.11 7.47 -0.38
CA GLY A 100 -2.28 6.07 0.02
C GLY A 100 -2.63 5.87 1.50
N SER A 101 -3.08 6.91 2.19
CA SER A 101 -3.52 6.91 3.59
C SER A 101 -4.85 7.64 3.72
N VAL A 102 -5.81 7.04 4.41
CA VAL A 102 -7.14 7.60 4.67
C VAL A 102 -7.01 8.75 5.65
N ALA A 103 -6.24 8.57 6.73
CA ALA A 103 -6.00 9.62 7.72
C ALA A 103 -5.33 10.86 7.07
N ASP A 104 -4.24 10.67 6.33
CA ASP A 104 -3.57 11.77 5.64
C ASP A 104 -4.50 12.47 4.62
N ALA A 105 -5.40 11.72 3.97
CA ALA A 105 -6.36 12.28 3.03
C ALA A 105 -7.44 13.12 3.72
N GLU A 106 -7.96 12.65 4.84
CA GLU A 106 -8.92 13.40 5.66
C GLU A 106 -8.30 14.70 6.18
N ASP A 107 -7.07 14.64 6.68
CA ASP A 107 -6.33 15.82 7.14
C ASP A 107 -6.16 16.86 6.02
N VAL A 108 -5.75 16.43 4.81
CA VAL A 108 -5.63 17.34 3.66
C VAL A 108 -6.97 17.98 3.29
N VAL A 109 -8.07 17.22 3.32
CA VAL A 109 -9.41 17.76 3.00
C VAL A 109 -9.86 18.75 4.08
N GLN A 110 -9.55 18.50 5.35
CA GLN A 110 -9.81 19.44 6.44
C GLN A 110 -9.00 20.73 6.26
N ASP A 111 -7.71 20.64 5.98
CA ASP A 111 -6.86 21.79 5.69
C ASP A 111 -7.35 22.59 4.48
N ALA A 112 -7.83 21.91 3.44
CA ALA A 112 -8.42 22.55 2.27
C ALA A 112 -9.70 23.31 2.62
N PHE A 113 -10.55 22.76 3.49
CA PHE A 113 -11.76 23.43 3.98
C PHE A 113 -11.42 24.68 4.80
N LEU A 114 -10.42 24.62 5.67
CA LEU A 114 -9.97 25.78 6.45
C LEU A 114 -9.45 26.91 5.54
N ARG A 115 -8.70 26.56 4.49
CA ARG A 115 -8.26 27.52 3.46
C ARG A 115 -9.43 28.10 2.67
N TRP A 116 -10.44 27.28 2.36
CA TRP A 116 -11.66 27.72 1.68
C TRP A 116 -12.47 28.72 2.50
N LEU A 117 -12.60 28.46 3.81
CA LEU A 117 -13.29 29.33 4.74
C LEU A 117 -12.64 30.72 4.81
N ALA A 118 -11.30 30.77 4.75
CA ALA A 118 -10.51 32.00 4.77
C ALA A 118 -10.36 32.70 3.40
N THR A 119 -10.81 32.09 2.32
CA THR A 119 -10.72 32.65 0.96
C THR A 119 -11.88 33.60 0.69
N ASP A 120 -11.63 34.72 -0.01
CA ASP A 120 -12.67 35.56 -0.58
C ASP A 120 -13.31 34.83 -1.78
N ARG A 121 -14.45 34.18 -1.53
CA ARG A 121 -15.09 33.26 -2.48
C ARG A 121 -15.75 33.98 -3.66
N ASP A 122 -16.09 35.26 -3.52
CA ASP A 122 -16.69 36.06 -4.60
C ASP A 122 -15.73 36.25 -5.80
N GLN A 123 -14.43 36.11 -5.56
CA GLN A 123 -13.40 36.17 -6.60
C GLN A 123 -13.17 34.82 -7.32
N ILE A 124 -13.74 33.73 -6.79
CA ILE A 124 -13.50 32.38 -7.29
C ILE A 124 -14.63 31.97 -8.23
N ARG A 125 -14.35 32.01 -9.53
CA ARG A 125 -15.33 31.64 -10.58
C ARG A 125 -15.68 30.16 -10.58
N GLU A 126 -14.71 29.29 -10.31
CA GLU A 126 -14.87 27.83 -10.33
C GLU A 126 -14.32 27.21 -9.04
N PRO A 127 -15.17 27.06 -8.00
CA PRO A 127 -14.77 26.51 -6.71
C PRO A 127 -14.15 25.11 -6.81
N GLU A 128 -14.68 24.25 -7.68
CA GLU A 128 -14.18 22.87 -7.84
C GLU A 128 -12.72 22.84 -8.34
N ALA A 129 -12.41 23.58 -9.39
CA ALA A 129 -11.05 23.69 -9.92
C ALA A 129 -10.08 24.28 -8.88
N PHE A 130 -10.52 25.31 -8.15
CA PHE A 130 -9.75 25.90 -7.06
C PHE A 130 -9.44 24.89 -5.95
N LEU A 131 -10.46 24.19 -5.42
CA LEU A 131 -10.29 23.25 -4.32
C LEU A 131 -9.48 22.03 -4.71
N ARG A 132 -9.69 21.50 -5.93
CA ARG A 132 -8.87 20.42 -6.48
C ARG A 132 -7.39 20.81 -6.55
N ARG A 133 -7.10 22.05 -6.96
CA ARG A 133 -5.74 22.60 -6.97
C ARG A 133 -5.16 22.72 -5.56
N VAL A 134 -5.93 23.23 -4.60
CA VAL A 134 -5.50 23.35 -3.20
C VAL A 134 -5.14 21.97 -2.63
N VAL A 135 -6.05 21.00 -2.76
CA VAL A 135 -5.84 19.62 -2.28
C VAL A 135 -4.62 18.98 -2.94
N THR A 136 -4.48 19.10 -4.27
CA THR A 136 -3.33 18.51 -4.96
C THR A 136 -2.00 19.09 -4.47
N ARG A 137 -1.93 20.41 -4.25
CA ARG A 137 -0.72 21.08 -3.74
C ARG A 137 -0.39 20.65 -2.31
N LEU A 138 -1.40 20.55 -1.45
CA LEU A 138 -1.24 20.00 -0.10
C LEU A 138 -0.66 18.57 -0.14
N CYS A 139 -1.21 17.69 -0.99
CA CYS A 139 -0.68 16.34 -1.17
C CYS A 139 0.77 16.32 -1.68
N LEU A 140 1.12 17.19 -2.64
CA LEU A 140 2.48 17.28 -3.17
C LEU A 140 3.49 17.68 -2.08
N ASP A 141 3.11 18.57 -1.17
CA ASP A 141 3.96 18.95 -0.04
C ASP A 141 4.11 17.80 0.96
N GLN A 142 3.02 17.09 1.27
CA GLN A 142 3.06 15.93 2.16
C GLN A 142 3.86 14.75 1.59
N LEU A 143 3.79 14.50 0.28
CA LEU A 143 4.58 13.45 -0.38
C LEU A 143 6.09 13.69 -0.30
N LYS A 144 6.54 14.95 -0.31
CA LYS A 144 7.96 15.28 -0.09
C LYS A 144 8.42 14.81 1.28
N SER A 145 7.60 15.01 2.32
CA SER A 145 7.89 14.58 3.68
C SER A 145 7.68 13.08 3.92
N ALA A 146 6.69 12.47 3.25
CA ALA A 146 6.37 11.06 3.41
C ALA A 146 7.48 10.13 2.91
N ARG A 147 8.24 10.55 1.89
CA ARG A 147 9.39 9.78 1.38
C ARG A 147 10.42 9.47 2.47
N ALA A 148 10.75 10.47 3.29
CA ALA A 148 11.68 10.29 4.41
C ALA A 148 11.14 9.32 5.48
N ARG A 149 9.83 9.37 5.77
CA ARG A 149 9.19 8.44 6.72
C ARG A 149 9.22 6.98 6.24
N ARG A 150 9.21 6.76 4.92
CA ARG A 150 9.18 5.42 4.33
C ARG A 150 10.54 4.73 4.30
N GLU A 151 11.64 5.47 4.43
CA GLU A 151 13.00 4.91 4.48
C GLU A 151 13.24 4.06 5.73
N THR A 152 12.52 4.34 6.83
CA THR A 152 12.61 3.60 8.10
C THR A 152 11.48 2.61 8.32
N TYR A 153 10.63 2.36 7.30
CA TYR A 153 9.47 1.49 7.42
C TYR A 153 9.87 0.01 7.51
N VAL A 154 9.22 -0.73 8.41
CA VAL A 154 9.51 -2.16 8.63
C VAL A 154 8.60 -3.03 7.76
N GLY A 155 9.20 -3.70 6.78
CA GLY A 155 8.51 -4.60 5.86
C GLY A 155 7.91 -3.91 4.63
N PRO A 156 7.09 -4.62 3.84
CA PRO A 156 6.41 -4.03 2.68
C PRO A 156 5.41 -2.95 3.10
N TRP A 157 5.38 -1.84 2.35
CA TRP A 157 4.37 -0.80 2.49
C TRP A 157 3.17 -1.08 1.59
N LEU A 158 1.98 -1.15 2.17
CA LEU A 158 0.70 -1.18 1.44
C LEU A 158 -0.11 0.10 1.72
N PRO A 159 -0.85 0.64 0.74
CA PRO A 159 -1.84 1.69 1.00
C PRO A 159 -2.86 1.24 2.06
N GLU A 160 -3.39 2.20 2.83
CA GLU A 160 -4.48 1.93 3.78
C GLU A 160 -5.71 1.38 3.04
N PRO A 161 -6.27 0.24 3.47
CA PRO A 161 -7.34 -0.41 2.73
C PRO A 161 -8.65 0.35 2.87
N VAL A 162 -9.33 0.62 1.75
CA VAL A 162 -10.70 1.11 1.74
C VAL A 162 -11.62 -0.07 1.45
N VAL A 163 -12.52 -0.37 2.38
CA VAL A 163 -13.56 -1.40 2.20
C VAL A 163 -14.79 -0.72 1.63
N GLU A 164 -15.17 -1.09 0.42
CA GLU A 164 -16.24 -0.41 -0.33
C GLU A 164 -17.63 -0.83 0.14
N ALA A 165 -18.57 0.11 0.05
CA ALA A 165 -19.99 -0.17 0.14
C ALA A 165 -20.45 -0.97 -1.10
N GLU A 166 -21.62 -1.62 -1.04
CA GLU A 166 -22.06 -2.52 -2.11
C GLU A 166 -22.24 -1.84 -3.49
N GLU A 167 -22.49 -0.53 -3.50
CA GLU A 167 -22.77 0.28 -4.69
C GLU A 167 -21.54 1.05 -5.22
N GLU A 168 -20.45 1.08 -4.46
CA GLU A 168 -19.23 1.80 -4.84
C GLU A 168 -18.19 0.80 -5.35
N VAL A 169 -17.60 1.08 -6.52
CA VAL A 169 -16.42 0.35 -7.00
C VAL A 169 -15.29 1.33 -7.21
N GLU A 170 -14.15 1.10 -6.56
CA GLU A 170 -12.99 1.96 -6.71
C GLU A 170 -12.32 1.75 -8.08
N ASP A 171 -12.31 2.77 -8.93
CA ASP A 171 -11.67 2.70 -10.27
C ASP A 171 -10.14 2.50 -10.22
N VAL A 172 -9.53 2.81 -9.07
CA VAL A 172 -8.09 2.71 -8.84
C VAL A 172 -7.82 1.55 -7.90
N THR A 173 -7.42 0.43 -8.48
CA THR A 173 -7.20 -0.80 -7.73
C THR A 173 -5.96 -0.73 -6.82
N LEU A 174 -5.91 -1.56 -5.78
CA LEU A 174 -4.76 -1.64 -4.87
C LEU A 174 -3.40 -1.82 -5.59
N PRO A 175 -3.24 -2.69 -6.61
CA PRO A 175 -1.99 -2.82 -7.35
C PRO A 175 -1.63 -1.53 -8.10
N LEU A 176 -2.64 -0.80 -8.60
CA LEU A 176 -2.44 0.51 -9.22
C LEU A 176 -1.99 1.55 -8.19
N LEU A 177 -2.60 1.61 -6.99
CA LEU A 177 -2.13 2.47 -5.90
C LEU A 177 -0.67 2.18 -5.52
N MET A 178 -0.30 0.89 -5.41
CA MET A 178 1.09 0.49 -5.17
C MET A 178 2.03 0.85 -6.35
N ALA A 179 1.54 0.87 -7.58
CA ALA A 179 2.32 1.32 -8.73
C ALA A 179 2.52 2.84 -8.73
N LEU A 180 1.48 3.60 -8.40
CA LEU A 180 1.55 5.05 -8.19
C LEU A 180 2.57 5.39 -7.11
N GLU A 181 2.74 4.52 -6.10
CA GLU A 181 3.73 4.69 -5.05
C GLU A 181 5.19 4.79 -5.54
N ARG A 182 5.47 4.24 -6.72
CA ARG A 182 6.82 4.24 -7.33
C ARG A 182 7.08 5.46 -8.22
N LEU A 183 6.07 6.27 -8.49
CA LEU A 183 6.18 7.47 -9.32
C LEU A 183 6.77 8.63 -8.52
N SER A 184 7.38 9.60 -9.22
CA SER A 184 7.63 10.90 -8.62
C SER A 184 6.29 11.59 -8.25
N PRO A 185 6.26 12.48 -7.24
CA PRO A 185 5.03 13.16 -6.84
C PRO A 185 4.33 13.90 -8.00
N LEU A 186 5.10 14.50 -8.91
CA LEU A 186 4.57 15.22 -10.06
C LEU A 186 4.03 14.29 -11.16
N GLU A 187 4.68 13.15 -11.41
CA GLU A 187 4.14 12.13 -12.32
C GLU A 187 2.83 11.57 -11.79
N ARG A 188 2.74 11.29 -10.48
CA ARG A 188 1.53 10.83 -9.81
C ARG A 188 0.39 11.85 -9.96
N ALA A 189 0.65 13.12 -9.65
CA ALA A 189 -0.35 14.18 -9.76
C ALA A 189 -0.83 14.37 -11.21
N ALA A 190 0.10 14.42 -12.17
CA ALA A 190 -0.24 14.59 -13.58
C ALA A 190 -1.10 13.42 -14.10
N PHE A 191 -0.75 12.19 -13.74
CA PHE A 191 -1.52 11.00 -14.10
C PHE A 191 -2.91 11.00 -13.45
N LEU A 192 -3.00 11.20 -12.13
CA LEU A 192 -4.30 11.14 -11.44
C LEU A 192 -5.24 12.22 -11.96
N LEU A 193 -4.79 13.48 -12.03
CA LEU A 193 -5.66 14.57 -12.48
C LEU A 193 -6.16 14.34 -13.90
N HIS A 194 -5.30 13.93 -14.82
CA HIS A 194 -5.69 13.76 -16.21
C HIS A 194 -6.38 12.42 -16.49
N ASP A 195 -5.71 11.31 -16.19
CA ASP A 195 -6.16 9.96 -16.58
C ASP A 195 -7.31 9.44 -15.72
N VAL A 196 -7.43 9.90 -14.47
CA VAL A 196 -8.45 9.41 -13.53
C VAL A 196 -9.56 10.44 -13.30
N PHE A 197 -9.22 11.72 -13.20
CA PHE A 197 -10.20 12.78 -12.95
C PHE A 197 -10.62 13.59 -14.18
N GLY A 198 -10.09 13.29 -15.36
CA GLY A 198 -10.50 13.89 -16.64
C GLY A 198 -10.09 15.37 -16.82
N VAL A 199 -9.07 15.83 -16.08
CA VAL A 199 -8.63 17.23 -16.11
C VAL A 199 -7.76 17.52 -17.33
N ASN A 200 -8.00 18.64 -18.00
CA ASN A 200 -7.21 19.06 -19.16
C ASN A 200 -5.78 19.49 -18.76
N PHE A 201 -4.81 19.27 -19.65
CA PHE A 201 -3.39 19.50 -19.35
C PHE A 201 -3.01 20.94 -19.01
N ASP A 202 -3.79 21.92 -19.48
CA ASP A 202 -3.57 23.32 -19.13
C ASP A 202 -3.79 23.53 -17.63
N GLU A 203 -4.90 23.01 -17.11
CA GLU A 203 -5.23 23.11 -15.70
C GLU A 203 -4.36 22.18 -14.82
N VAL A 204 -3.96 21.02 -15.35
CA VAL A 204 -2.96 20.15 -14.68
C VAL A 204 -1.67 20.93 -14.50
N GLY A 205 -1.18 21.58 -15.57
CA GLY A 205 0.02 22.40 -15.55
C GLY A 205 -0.03 23.50 -14.49
N GLU A 206 -1.11 24.29 -14.47
CA GLU A 206 -1.34 25.31 -13.44
C GLU A 206 -1.33 24.72 -12.02
N THR A 207 -1.93 23.54 -11.85
CA THR A 207 -2.03 22.89 -10.55
C THR A 207 -0.66 22.48 -10.01
N ILE A 208 0.15 21.85 -10.85
CA ILE A 208 1.47 21.32 -10.47
C ILE A 208 2.63 22.31 -10.69
N GLY A 209 2.35 23.53 -11.15
CA GLY A 209 3.33 24.58 -11.39
C GLY A 209 4.25 24.30 -12.58
N ARG A 210 3.70 23.80 -13.68
CA ARG A 210 4.41 23.44 -14.91
C ARG A 210 3.66 23.92 -16.14
N ASP A 211 4.33 24.04 -17.27
CA ASP A 211 3.65 24.28 -18.54
C ASP A 211 2.86 23.02 -18.99
N PRO A 212 1.86 23.17 -19.87
CA PRO A 212 1.00 22.06 -20.28
C PRO A 212 1.75 20.95 -21.04
N ALA A 213 2.86 21.26 -21.73
CA ALA A 213 3.65 20.25 -22.43
C ALA A 213 4.44 19.39 -21.45
N ALA A 214 5.03 19.98 -20.41
CA ALA A 214 5.66 19.25 -19.32
C ALA A 214 4.66 18.36 -18.57
N ALA A 215 3.43 18.84 -18.31
CA ALA A 215 2.37 18.03 -17.71
C ALA A 215 2.03 16.79 -18.55
N ARG A 216 1.93 16.92 -19.88
CA ARG A 216 1.73 15.80 -20.82
C ARG A 216 2.87 14.77 -20.73
N GLN A 217 4.11 15.23 -20.69
CA GLN A 217 5.27 14.34 -20.58
C GLN A 217 5.29 13.57 -19.26
N LEU A 218 4.93 14.22 -18.14
CA LEU A 218 4.85 13.57 -16.83
C LEU A 218 3.76 12.48 -16.83
N ALA A 219 2.56 12.79 -17.33
CA ALA A 219 1.48 11.80 -17.44
C ALA A 219 1.88 10.64 -18.38
N SER A 220 2.55 10.92 -19.49
CA SER A 220 3.04 9.87 -20.40
C SER A 220 4.04 8.94 -19.73
N ARG A 221 5.00 9.47 -18.95
CA ARG A 221 5.96 8.64 -18.20
C ARG A 221 5.26 7.80 -17.15
N ALA A 222 4.33 8.40 -16.40
CA ALA A 222 3.51 7.70 -15.42
C ALA A 222 2.76 6.51 -16.05
N ARG A 223 2.11 6.69 -17.21
CA ARG A 223 1.41 5.61 -17.95
C ARG A 223 2.32 4.43 -18.22
N THR A 224 3.54 4.69 -18.70
CA THR A 224 4.53 3.63 -18.98
C THR A 224 4.84 2.84 -17.71
N HIS A 225 5.04 3.51 -16.58
CA HIS A 225 5.37 2.86 -15.31
C HIS A 225 4.21 2.08 -14.68
N VAL A 226 2.96 2.53 -14.83
CA VAL A 226 1.78 1.89 -14.21
C VAL A 226 1.09 0.87 -15.12
N ARG A 227 1.47 0.78 -16.40
CA ARG A 227 0.80 -0.08 -17.40
C ARG A 227 0.64 -1.53 -16.94
N ALA A 228 1.66 -2.09 -16.28
CA ALA A 228 1.63 -3.47 -15.82
C ALA A 228 0.65 -3.71 -14.66
N ALA A 229 0.29 -2.66 -13.90
CA ALA A 229 -0.56 -2.73 -12.72
C ALA A 229 -2.04 -2.39 -12.99
N ARG A 230 -2.38 -1.97 -14.22
CA ARG A 230 -3.78 -1.76 -14.60
C ARG A 230 -4.50 -3.12 -14.69
N PRO A 231 -5.74 -3.22 -14.17
CA PRO A 231 -6.58 -4.40 -14.41
C PRO A 231 -6.64 -4.69 -15.90
N ARG A 232 -6.34 -5.94 -16.28
CA ARG A 232 -6.38 -6.40 -17.68
C ARG A 232 -7.70 -7.10 -18.00
N TYR A 233 -8.44 -7.51 -16.97
CA TYR A 233 -9.64 -8.33 -17.08
C TYR A 233 -10.71 -7.78 -16.15
N ASP A 234 -11.92 -7.64 -16.70
CA ASP A 234 -13.12 -7.34 -15.93
C ASP A 234 -13.74 -8.66 -15.44
N LEU A 235 -13.51 -8.97 -14.17
CA LEU A 235 -14.16 -10.10 -13.50
C LEU A 235 -15.46 -9.61 -12.85
N PRO A 236 -16.62 -10.26 -13.08
CA PRO A 236 -17.84 -9.92 -12.36
C PRO A 236 -17.62 -9.98 -10.85
N LYS A 237 -18.15 -8.98 -10.13
CA LYS A 237 -17.97 -8.81 -8.69
C LYS A 237 -18.33 -10.06 -7.90
N GLU A 238 -19.46 -10.68 -8.23
CA GLU A 238 -19.97 -11.89 -7.59
C GLU A 238 -18.97 -13.03 -7.74
N LYS A 239 -18.39 -13.17 -8.94
CA LYS A 239 -17.40 -14.22 -9.20
C LYS A 239 -16.10 -13.99 -8.43
N GLY A 240 -15.68 -12.73 -8.32
CA GLY A 240 -14.53 -12.35 -7.49
C GLY A 240 -14.75 -12.72 -6.03
N LEU A 241 -15.93 -12.44 -5.48
CA LEU A 241 -16.28 -12.76 -4.09
C LEU A 241 -16.41 -14.26 -3.84
N GLU A 242 -16.92 -15.03 -4.80
CA GLU A 242 -16.89 -16.50 -4.74
C GLU A 242 -15.45 -17.04 -4.61
N ILE A 243 -14.52 -16.51 -5.42
CA ILE A 243 -13.10 -16.90 -5.35
C ILE A 243 -12.50 -16.47 -4.00
N ALA A 244 -12.87 -15.29 -3.48
CA ALA A 244 -12.40 -14.83 -2.17
C ALA A 244 -12.88 -15.74 -1.03
N ALA A 245 -14.14 -16.18 -1.06
CA ALA A 245 -14.68 -17.14 -0.10
C ALA A 245 -14.00 -18.51 -0.20
N ALA A 246 -13.79 -19.02 -1.43
CA ALA A 246 -13.06 -20.26 -1.66
C ALA A 246 -11.60 -20.18 -1.16
N PHE A 247 -10.93 -19.06 -1.41
CA PHE A 247 -9.57 -18.82 -0.91
C PHE A 247 -9.54 -18.76 0.62
N PHE A 248 -10.48 -18.05 1.25
CA PHE A 248 -10.59 -18.03 2.72
C PHE A 248 -10.74 -19.45 3.27
N ALA A 249 -11.68 -20.23 2.75
CA ALA A 249 -11.92 -21.59 3.22
C ALA A 249 -10.68 -22.50 3.05
N ALA A 250 -10.05 -22.50 1.87
CA ALA A 250 -8.89 -23.34 1.59
C ALA A 250 -7.66 -22.91 2.43
N SER A 251 -7.41 -21.61 2.55
CA SER A 251 -6.27 -21.07 3.31
C SER A 251 -6.35 -21.33 4.82
N ARG A 252 -7.57 -21.42 5.39
CA ARG A 252 -7.77 -21.67 6.82
C ARG A 252 -7.88 -23.15 7.16
N SER A 253 -8.54 -23.95 6.32
CA SER A 253 -8.74 -25.39 6.54
C SER A 253 -7.48 -26.23 6.30
N GLY A 254 -6.52 -25.72 5.53
CA GLY A 254 -5.32 -26.47 5.15
C GLY A 254 -5.48 -27.32 3.89
N ASP A 255 -6.58 -27.16 3.14
CA ASP A 255 -6.76 -27.80 1.83
C ASP A 255 -5.84 -27.16 0.78
N MET A 256 -4.59 -27.63 0.74
CA MET A 256 -3.57 -27.16 -0.20
C MET A 256 -3.88 -27.56 -1.66
N GLY A 257 -4.73 -28.57 -1.88
CA GLY A 257 -5.17 -28.98 -3.21
C GLY A 257 -6.11 -27.94 -3.81
N ALA A 258 -7.16 -27.58 -3.05
CA ALA A 258 -8.07 -26.50 -3.42
C ALA A 258 -7.32 -25.16 -3.53
N LEU A 259 -6.44 -24.84 -2.57
CA LEU A 259 -5.68 -23.60 -2.59
C LEU A 259 -4.79 -23.50 -3.85
N ARG A 260 -4.08 -24.59 -4.21
CA ARG A 260 -3.26 -24.63 -5.42
C ARG A 260 -4.11 -24.42 -6.69
N GLY A 261 -5.33 -24.92 -6.73
CA GLY A 261 -6.26 -24.72 -7.85
C GLY A 261 -6.68 -23.26 -8.06
N LEU A 262 -6.69 -22.45 -6.99
CA LEU A 262 -7.06 -21.04 -7.03
C LEU A 262 -5.91 -20.10 -7.41
N LEU A 263 -4.65 -20.53 -7.25
CA LEU A 263 -3.47 -19.67 -7.40
C LEU A 263 -2.85 -19.75 -8.80
N ALA A 264 -2.41 -18.61 -9.33
CA ALA A 264 -1.53 -18.57 -10.49
C ALA A 264 -0.12 -19.06 -10.13
N ALA A 265 0.65 -19.50 -11.12
CA ALA A 265 2.00 -20.03 -10.89
C ALA A 265 2.97 -18.97 -10.34
N ASP A 266 2.80 -17.73 -10.78
CA ASP A 266 3.59 -16.54 -10.45
C ASP A 266 2.94 -15.66 -9.36
N VAL A 267 1.98 -16.22 -8.60
CA VAL A 267 1.28 -15.50 -7.53
C VAL A 267 2.25 -14.81 -6.57
N SER A 268 1.92 -13.60 -6.17
CA SER A 268 2.67 -12.85 -5.16
C SER A 268 1.83 -12.57 -3.92
N LEU A 269 2.47 -12.54 -2.76
CA LEU A 269 1.86 -12.11 -1.50
C LEU A 269 2.64 -10.94 -0.90
N TRP A 270 1.90 -9.90 -0.56
CA TRP A 270 2.38 -8.71 0.13
C TRP A 270 1.64 -8.59 1.45
N SER A 271 2.37 -8.42 2.55
CA SER A 271 1.77 -8.25 3.86
C SER A 271 2.38 -7.09 4.60
N ASP A 272 1.55 -6.18 5.13
CA ASP A 272 1.98 -5.02 5.87
C ASP A 272 1.50 -5.11 7.32
N GLY A 273 2.45 -5.28 8.24
CA GLY A 273 2.21 -5.26 9.70
C GLY A 273 2.79 -4.04 10.40
N GLY A 274 3.43 -3.12 9.67
CA GLY A 274 4.08 -1.92 10.21
C GLY A 274 5.11 -2.15 11.32
N GLY A 275 5.65 -3.36 11.45
CA GLY A 275 6.51 -3.75 12.58
C GLY A 275 5.78 -3.88 13.93
N LYS A 276 4.44 -3.74 13.97
CA LYS A 276 3.62 -3.80 15.18
C LYS A 276 2.99 -5.17 15.41
N VAL A 277 2.65 -5.84 14.31
CA VAL A 277 2.09 -7.19 14.33
C VAL A 277 2.87 -8.09 13.36
N PRO A 278 2.89 -9.42 13.58
CA PRO A 278 3.56 -10.35 12.68
C PRO A 278 3.04 -10.24 11.24
N ALA A 279 3.96 -10.03 10.30
CA ALA A 279 3.74 -10.03 8.85
C ALA A 279 5.05 -10.41 8.14
N GLY A 280 4.96 -10.84 6.89
CA GLY A 280 6.14 -11.12 6.07
C GLY A 280 6.99 -9.87 5.84
N LEU A 281 8.29 -9.93 6.17
CA LEU A 281 9.23 -8.81 5.99
C LEU A 281 9.58 -8.54 4.53
N LYS A 282 9.33 -9.51 3.65
CA LYS A 282 9.55 -9.41 2.21
C LYS A 282 8.35 -10.02 1.49
N PRO A 283 8.02 -9.54 0.28
CA PRO A 283 7.02 -10.19 -0.56
C PRO A 283 7.44 -11.63 -0.86
N ILE A 284 6.44 -12.50 -0.98
CA ILE A 284 6.65 -13.91 -1.34
C ILE A 284 6.15 -14.09 -2.77
N HIS A 285 6.92 -14.83 -3.58
CA HIS A 285 6.62 -15.04 -4.99
C HIS A 285 6.61 -16.53 -5.31
N GLY A 286 5.66 -16.92 -6.16
CA GLY A 286 5.55 -18.27 -6.68
C GLY A 286 4.67 -19.19 -5.83
N ILE A 287 3.99 -20.09 -6.53
CA ILE A 287 2.99 -20.98 -5.94
C ILE A 287 3.58 -21.92 -4.87
N GLU A 288 4.82 -22.41 -5.03
CA GLU A 288 5.40 -23.35 -4.07
C GLU A 288 5.66 -22.71 -2.70
N ASP A 289 6.15 -21.47 -2.67
CA ASP A 289 6.36 -20.77 -1.41
C ASP A 289 5.04 -20.30 -0.80
N MET A 290 4.03 -19.98 -1.62
CA MET A 290 2.66 -19.78 -1.16
C MET A 290 2.06 -21.00 -0.45
N ILE A 291 2.22 -22.19 -1.03
CA ILE A 291 1.70 -23.42 -0.43
C ILE A 291 2.41 -23.75 0.88
N LYS A 292 3.75 -23.59 0.94
CA LYS A 292 4.51 -23.77 2.19
C LYS A 292 4.07 -22.81 3.29
N LEU A 293 3.87 -21.53 2.96
CA LEU A 293 3.38 -20.53 3.89
C LEU A 293 2.01 -20.93 4.44
N HIS A 294 1.03 -21.17 3.57
CA HIS A 294 -0.34 -21.47 3.98
C HIS A 294 -0.45 -22.82 4.71
N SER A 295 0.37 -23.81 4.38
CA SER A 295 0.48 -25.05 5.15
C SER A 295 0.92 -24.79 6.60
N SER A 296 1.81 -23.82 6.80
CA SER A 296 2.28 -23.44 8.13
C SER A 296 1.23 -22.62 8.89
N LEU A 297 0.54 -21.70 8.19
CA LEU A 297 -0.54 -20.89 8.77
C LEU A 297 -1.78 -21.72 9.13
N ALA A 298 -2.16 -22.72 8.34
CA ALA A 298 -3.29 -23.60 8.64
C ALA A 298 -3.14 -24.31 10.00
N ARG A 299 -1.91 -24.68 10.39
CA ARG A 299 -1.61 -25.25 11.72
C ARG A 299 -1.83 -24.25 12.85
N PHE A 300 -1.67 -22.95 12.57
CA PHE A 300 -1.95 -21.88 13.52
C PHE A 300 -3.46 -21.66 13.65
N PHE A 301 -4.17 -21.57 12.52
CA PHE A 301 -5.63 -21.41 12.48
C PHE A 301 -6.40 -22.61 13.05
N ALA A 302 -5.81 -23.81 13.03
CA ALA A 302 -6.39 -24.99 13.68
C ALA A 302 -6.47 -24.87 15.21
N LYS A 303 -5.68 -23.98 15.83
CA LYS A 303 -5.72 -23.73 17.28
C LYS A 303 -6.79 -22.71 17.64
N GLU A 304 -6.91 -21.67 16.83
CA GLU A 304 -7.87 -20.59 16.99
C GLU A 304 -8.26 -20.12 15.58
N MET A 305 -9.55 -20.22 15.26
CA MET A 305 -10.02 -19.90 13.91
C MET A 305 -10.14 -18.40 13.70
N SER A 306 -9.79 -17.94 12.50
CA SER A 306 -10.09 -16.57 12.06
C SER A 306 -11.61 -16.34 12.04
N ARG A 307 -12.08 -15.23 12.62
CA ARG A 307 -13.47 -14.80 12.50
C ARG A 307 -13.62 -13.94 11.24
N VAL A 308 -14.48 -14.36 10.31
CA VAL A 308 -14.85 -13.51 9.17
C VAL A 308 -15.77 -12.41 9.68
N VAL A 309 -15.40 -11.17 9.37
CA VAL A 309 -16.22 -9.99 9.60
C VAL A 309 -17.18 -9.81 8.43
N ARG A 310 -16.62 -9.73 7.22
CA ARG A 310 -17.37 -9.58 5.98
C ARG A 310 -16.52 -9.95 4.77
N TYR A 311 -17.20 -10.32 3.69
CA TYR A 311 -16.65 -10.28 2.34
C TYR A 311 -16.96 -8.92 1.71
N GLY A 312 -16.17 -8.49 0.72
CA GLY A 312 -16.40 -7.22 0.04
C GLY A 312 -15.29 -6.85 -0.92
N MET A 313 -15.43 -5.68 -1.53
CA MET A 313 -14.39 -5.07 -2.35
C MET A 313 -13.47 -4.23 -1.46
N ILE A 314 -12.17 -4.34 -1.71
CA ILE A 314 -11.11 -3.67 -0.98
C ILE A 314 -10.20 -3.02 -2.01
N ASN A 315 -10.30 -1.71 -2.19
CA ASN A 315 -9.61 -0.96 -3.22
C ASN A 315 -9.74 -1.63 -4.61
N GLY A 316 -10.97 -1.85 -5.04
CA GLY A 316 -11.35 -2.42 -6.33
C GLY A 316 -11.06 -3.92 -6.49
N LEU A 317 -10.57 -4.59 -5.45
CA LEU A 317 -10.28 -6.03 -5.48
C LEU A 317 -11.25 -6.82 -4.59
N PRO A 318 -11.73 -8.00 -5.00
CA PRO A 318 -12.51 -8.85 -4.12
C PRO A 318 -11.65 -9.35 -2.95
N GLY A 319 -12.28 -9.51 -1.79
CA GLY A 319 -11.56 -9.88 -0.59
C GLY A 319 -12.45 -10.08 0.63
N PHE A 320 -11.82 -10.05 1.80
CA PHE A 320 -12.49 -10.18 3.08
C PHE A 320 -11.76 -9.44 4.20
N VAL A 321 -12.53 -9.14 5.24
CA VAL A 321 -12.06 -8.61 6.51
C VAL A 321 -12.20 -9.71 7.56
N THR A 322 -11.14 -9.95 8.32
CA THR A 322 -11.10 -10.96 9.38
C THR A 322 -10.58 -10.38 10.68
N ILE A 323 -11.00 -10.97 11.78
CA ILE A 323 -10.31 -10.88 13.06
C ILE A 323 -9.53 -12.18 13.23
N GLU A 324 -8.21 -12.06 13.20
CA GLU A 324 -7.27 -13.16 13.35
C GLU A 324 -7.02 -13.47 14.83
N PRO A 325 -6.45 -14.64 15.15
CA PRO A 325 -6.10 -15.02 16.52
C PRO A 325 -5.33 -13.93 17.26
N GLY A 326 -5.70 -13.68 18.52
CA GLY A 326 -5.19 -12.56 19.30
C GLY A 326 -5.86 -11.20 18.99
N GLY A 327 -7.00 -11.20 18.30
CA GLY A 327 -7.83 -10.01 18.08
C GLY A 327 -7.32 -9.06 16.99
N VAL A 328 -6.40 -9.52 16.13
CA VAL A 328 -5.79 -8.68 15.10
C VAL A 328 -6.76 -8.52 13.93
N LEU A 329 -7.25 -7.29 13.70
CA LEU A 329 -7.99 -6.96 12.50
C LEU A 329 -7.08 -7.09 11.26
N GLN A 330 -7.61 -7.67 10.20
CA GLN A 330 -6.89 -7.88 8.95
C GLN A 330 -7.81 -7.69 7.75
N THR A 331 -7.28 -7.10 6.69
CA THR A 331 -7.91 -7.16 5.36
C THR A 331 -7.09 -8.04 4.44
N THR A 332 -7.77 -8.77 3.54
CA THR A 332 -7.14 -9.56 2.48
C THR A 332 -7.82 -9.23 1.16
N ALA A 333 -7.08 -8.60 0.24
CA ALA A 333 -7.53 -8.25 -1.10
C ALA A 333 -6.84 -9.15 -2.14
N LEU A 334 -7.59 -9.60 -3.15
CA LEU A 334 -7.13 -10.57 -4.14
C LEU A 334 -7.16 -10.00 -5.54
N ALA A 335 -5.99 -9.91 -6.18
CA ALA A 335 -5.90 -9.63 -7.61
C ALA A 335 -6.11 -10.94 -8.36
N ILE A 336 -7.09 -10.97 -9.26
CA ILE A 336 -7.52 -12.14 -10.01
C ILE A 336 -7.38 -11.85 -11.50
N GLU A 337 -6.70 -12.74 -12.21
CA GLU A 337 -6.61 -12.73 -13.68
C GLU A 337 -7.02 -14.11 -14.19
N GLU A 338 -7.89 -14.15 -15.21
CA GLU A 338 -8.37 -15.39 -15.82
C GLU A 338 -8.89 -16.44 -14.81
N GLY A 339 -9.54 -15.96 -13.73
CA GLY A 339 -10.09 -16.80 -12.67
C GLY A 339 -9.06 -17.37 -11.68
N ARG A 340 -7.79 -16.97 -11.77
CA ARG A 340 -6.73 -17.34 -10.81
C ARG A 340 -6.21 -16.13 -10.05
N ILE A 341 -5.85 -16.35 -8.80
CA ILE A 341 -5.27 -15.33 -7.93
C ILE A 341 -3.80 -15.13 -8.30
N VAL A 342 -3.46 -13.93 -8.79
CA VAL A 342 -2.09 -13.50 -9.14
C VAL A 342 -1.46 -12.65 -8.05
N GLY A 343 -2.26 -12.04 -7.17
CA GLY A 343 -1.79 -11.20 -6.08
C GLY A 343 -2.65 -11.32 -4.83
N ILE A 344 -2.00 -11.41 -3.68
CA ILE A 344 -2.63 -11.44 -2.36
C ILE A 344 -2.06 -10.29 -1.54
N TYR A 345 -2.91 -9.39 -1.08
CA TYR A 345 -2.50 -8.20 -0.32
C TYR A 345 -3.14 -8.24 1.06
N VAL A 346 -2.30 -8.29 2.09
CA VAL A 346 -2.71 -8.51 3.48
C VAL A 346 -2.32 -7.30 4.33
N MET A 347 -3.30 -6.48 4.72
CA MET A 347 -3.06 -5.40 5.68
C MET A 347 -3.36 -5.90 7.08
N ARG A 348 -2.39 -5.78 7.99
CA ARG A 348 -2.50 -6.11 9.41
C ARG A 348 -2.07 -4.96 10.32
N ASN A 349 -1.45 -3.91 9.77
CA ASN A 349 -0.94 -2.80 10.55
C ASN A 349 -2.09 -2.08 11.27
N PRO A 350 -2.16 -2.10 12.62
CA PRO A 350 -3.26 -1.49 13.36
C PRO A 350 -3.39 0.02 13.13
N ASP A 351 -2.28 0.73 12.85
CA ASP A 351 -2.32 2.16 12.54
C ASP A 351 -3.09 2.46 11.25
N LYS A 352 -3.05 1.52 10.31
CA LYS A 352 -3.66 1.62 8.98
C LYS A 352 -5.06 1.04 8.92
N LEU A 353 -5.57 0.54 10.03
CA LEU A 353 -6.87 -0.14 10.11
C LEU A 353 -7.84 0.55 11.08
N GLY A 354 -7.42 1.62 11.76
CA GLY A 354 -8.23 2.33 12.75
C GLY A 354 -9.55 2.86 12.17
N HIS A 355 -9.56 3.27 10.89
CA HIS A 355 -10.75 3.80 10.21
C HIS A 355 -11.80 2.72 9.87
N LEU A 356 -11.45 1.43 9.93
CA LEU A 356 -12.41 0.34 9.74
C LEU A 356 -13.21 0.03 11.02
N GLY A 357 -12.92 0.74 12.11
CA GLY A 357 -13.58 0.59 13.41
C GLY A 357 -13.20 -0.68 14.17
N ALA A 358 -13.58 -0.73 15.44
CA ALA A 358 -13.64 -1.99 16.17
C ALA A 358 -14.79 -2.80 15.57
N VAL A 359 -14.47 -3.78 14.73
CA VAL A 359 -15.50 -4.67 14.22
C VAL A 359 -15.99 -5.54 15.38
N HIS A 360 -17.10 -5.12 16.00
CA HIS A 360 -17.77 -5.87 17.05
C HIS A 360 -18.44 -7.11 16.47
#